data_AF-Q7MD50-F1
#
_entry.id   AF-Q7MD50-F1
#
_cell.length_a   1.000
_cell.length_b   1.000
_cell.length_c   1.000
_cell.angle_alpha   90.00
_cell.angle_beta   90.00
_cell.angle_gamma   90.00
#
_symmetry.space_group_name_H-M   'P 1'
#
loop_
_entity.id
_entity.type
_entity.pdbx_description
1 polymer ?
#
loop_
_entity_poly.entity_id
_entity_poly.type
_entity_poly.pdbx_seq_one_letter_code
_entity_poly.pdbx_strand_id
1 'polypeptide(L)'
;MEAGLYMLEKAILLLGILFVLTGVIQYGKRSQDWRGIATMFYKRIPMSISEFKWYRLGIGLCLFAVVMRFGLMIIFPVYTL
;
A
#
# COMPACT_ATOMS: atom_id res chain seq x y z
N MET A 1 -15.88 -20.41 -1.80
CA MET A 1 -14.75 -20.10 -0.91
C MET A 1 -13.68 -19.31 -1.65
N GLU A 2 -13.37 -19.69 -2.90
CA GLU A 2 -12.32 -19.03 -3.70
C GLU A 2 -12.62 -17.58 -4.06
N ALA A 3 -13.83 -17.23 -4.51
CA ALA A 3 -14.17 -15.83 -4.82
C ALA A 3 -14.04 -14.85 -3.64
N GLY A 4 -14.29 -15.33 -2.40
CA GLY A 4 -14.18 -14.50 -1.20
C GLY A 4 -12.75 -14.10 -0.87
N LEU A 5 -11.81 -15.06 -0.96
CA LEU A 5 -10.38 -14.82 -0.77
C LEU A 5 -9.82 -13.84 -1.84
N TYR A 6 -10.41 -13.83 -3.04
CA TYR A 6 -9.93 -13.04 -4.18
C TYR A 6 -10.37 -11.60 -4.04
N MET A 7 -11.65 -11.42 -3.67
CA MET A 7 -12.16 -10.11 -3.27
C MET A 7 -11.42 -9.57 -2.05
N LEU A 8 -11.10 -10.41 -1.06
CA LEU A 8 -10.37 -9.99 0.12
C LEU A 8 -8.95 -9.54 -0.22
N GLU A 9 -8.21 -10.28 -1.05
CA GLU A 9 -6.87 -9.88 -1.52
C GLU A 9 -6.92 -8.50 -2.19
N LYS A 10 -7.84 -8.33 -3.14
CA LYS A 10 -7.99 -7.05 -3.87
C LYS A 10 -8.40 -5.91 -2.93
N ALA A 11 -9.27 -6.18 -1.97
CA ALA A 11 -9.69 -5.19 -0.99
C ALA A 11 -8.51 -4.75 -0.09
N ILE A 12 -7.70 -5.70 0.40
CA ILE A 12 -6.51 -5.40 1.20
C ILE A 12 -5.49 -4.60 0.38
N LEU A 13 -5.27 -4.97 -0.88
CA LEU A 13 -4.38 -4.24 -1.77
C LEU A 13 -4.86 -2.80 -2.00
N LEU A 14 -6.15 -2.63 -2.32
CA LEU A 14 -6.75 -1.31 -2.51
C LEU A 14 -6.68 -0.46 -1.24
N LEU A 15 -6.95 -1.04 -0.07
CA LEU A 15 -6.82 -0.35 1.21
C LEU A 15 -5.36 0.06 1.48
N GLY A 16 -4.40 -0.82 1.22
CA GLY A 16 -2.97 -0.50 1.32
C GLY A 16 -2.60 0.71 0.46
N ILE A 17 -3.03 0.72 -0.82
CA ILE A 17 -2.82 1.83 -1.74
C ILE A 17 -3.46 3.12 -1.20
N LEU A 18 -4.70 3.06 -0.71
CA LEU A 18 -5.39 4.21 -0.15
C LEU A 18 -4.66 4.79 1.06
N PHE A 19 -4.10 3.94 1.93
CA PHE A 19 -3.30 4.42 3.07
C PHE A 19 -1.98 5.07 2.64
N VAL A 20 -1.29 4.50 1.65
CA VAL A 20 -0.08 5.12 1.08
C VAL A 20 -0.42 6.49 0.49
N LEU A 21 -1.47 6.56 -0.32
CA LEU A 21 -1.93 7.82 -0.93
C LEU A 21 -2.33 8.83 0.13
N THR A 22 -3.00 8.40 1.20
CA THR A 22 -3.40 9.27 2.31
C THR A 22 -2.18 9.87 3.02
N GLY A 23 -1.12 9.09 3.23
CA GLY A 23 0.15 9.59 3.78
C GLY A 23 0.84 10.60 2.84
N VAL A 24 0.87 10.28 1.54
CA VAL A 24 1.47 11.12 0.51
C VAL A 24 0.71 12.43 0.30
N ILE A 25 -0.62 12.39 0.28
CA ILE A 25 -1.49 13.56 0.12
C ILE A 25 -1.39 14.47 1.35
N GLN A 26 -1.33 13.91 2.57
CA GLN A 26 -1.09 14.72 3.77
C GLN A 26 0.24 15.46 3.69
N TYR A 27 1.31 14.77 3.28
CA TYR A 27 2.61 15.39 3.05
C TYR A 27 2.54 16.49 1.97
N GLY A 28 1.93 16.21 0.82
CA GLY A 28 1.77 17.15 -0.29
C GLY A 28 0.97 18.40 0.08
N LYS A 29 -0.14 18.22 0.81
CA LYS A 29 -0.97 19.32 1.31
C LYS A 29 -0.20 20.20 2.30
N ARG A 30 0.59 19.60 3.20
CA ARG A 30 1.36 20.35 4.20
C ARG A 30 2.55 21.08 3.56
N SER A 31 3.31 20.40 2.70
CA SER A 31 4.55 20.94 2.17
C SER A 31 4.36 21.79 0.91
N GLN A 32 3.19 21.70 0.24
CA GLN A 32 2.93 22.23 -1.12
C GLN A 32 3.93 21.72 -2.20
N ASP A 33 4.91 20.89 -1.82
CA ASP A 33 5.95 20.33 -2.67
C ASP A 33 5.53 18.98 -3.27
N TRP A 34 4.72 19.05 -4.32
CA TRP A 34 4.36 17.89 -5.13
C TRP A 34 5.57 17.26 -5.85
N ARG A 35 6.61 18.05 -6.12
CA ARG A 35 7.91 17.53 -6.59
C ARG A 35 8.59 16.67 -5.53
N GLY A 36 8.44 17.03 -4.26
CA GLY A 36 8.92 16.25 -3.11
C GLY A 36 8.30 14.84 -3.13
N ILE A 37 7.00 14.73 -3.34
CA ILE A 37 6.29 13.44 -3.44
C ILE A 37 6.94 12.51 -4.46
N ALA A 38 7.24 13.00 -5.66
CA ALA A 38 7.86 12.20 -6.71
C ALA A 38 9.28 11.72 -6.32
N THR A 39 10.02 12.57 -5.61
CA THR A 39 11.37 12.23 -5.13
C THR A 39 11.37 11.35 -3.87
N MET A 40 10.23 11.16 -3.20
CA MET A 40 10.12 10.43 -1.94
C MET A 40 10.56 8.95 -2.05
N PHE A 41 10.46 8.38 -3.25
CA PHE A 41 10.90 7.01 -3.55
C PHE A 41 12.44 6.86 -3.61
N TYR A 42 13.17 7.94 -3.88
CA TYR A 42 14.63 7.91 -4.05
C TYR A 42 15.39 8.74 -3.01
N LYS A 43 14.77 9.77 -2.44
CA LYS A 43 15.37 10.69 -1.48
C LYS A 43 14.59 10.62 -0.17
N ARG A 44 15.30 10.54 0.96
CA ARG A 44 14.68 10.69 2.28
C ARG A 44 14.14 12.10 2.43
N ILE A 45 12.86 12.21 2.71
CA ILE A 45 12.16 13.46 2.93
C ILE A 45 11.76 13.55 4.41
N PRO A 46 11.87 14.73 5.04
CA PRO A 46 11.41 14.93 6.40
C PRO A 46 9.87 14.84 6.46
N MET A 47 9.39 13.64 6.78
CA MET A 47 7.98 13.38 7.08
C MET A 47 7.72 13.52 8.58
N SER A 48 6.51 13.97 8.92
CA SER A 48 6.02 13.94 10.30
C SER A 48 5.74 12.50 10.74
N ILE A 49 5.66 12.28 12.06
CA ILE A 49 5.42 10.95 12.63
C ILE A 49 4.06 10.38 12.15
N SER A 50 3.03 11.22 12.03
CA SER A 50 1.71 10.84 11.54
C SER A 50 1.73 10.49 10.05
N GLU A 51 2.39 11.28 9.21
CA GLU A 51 2.58 11.00 7.78
C GLU A 51 3.29 9.66 7.58
N PHE A 52 4.37 9.43 8.34
CA PHE A 52 5.14 8.21 8.26
C PHE A 52 4.36 6.98 8.73
N LYS A 53 3.52 7.11 9.77
CA LYS A 53 2.66 6.00 10.24
C LYS A 53 1.72 5.53 9.14
N TRP A 54 0.98 6.45 8.50
CA TRP A 54 0.05 6.11 7.42
C TRP A 54 0.77 5.51 6.22
N TYR A 55 1.90 6.11 5.82
CA TYR A 55 2.72 5.63 4.72
C TYR A 55 3.26 4.22 4.99
N ARG A 56 3.84 3.97 6.17
CA ARG A 56 4.38 2.66 6.56
C ARG A 56 3.29 1.60 6.71
N LEU A 57 2.13 1.94 7.24
CA LEU A 57 0.99 1.04 7.36
C LEU A 57 0.47 0.64 5.97
N GLY A 58 0.32 1.62 5.06
CA GLY A 58 -0.07 1.36 3.68
C GLY A 58 0.92 0.47 2.94
N ILE A 59 2.23 0.73 3.05
CA ILE A 59 3.25 -0.15 2.47
C ILE A 59 3.17 -1.55 3.07
N GLY A 60 3.00 -1.66 4.39
CA GLY A 60 2.86 -2.94 5.07
C GLY A 60 1.68 -3.76 4.53
N LEU A 61 0.52 -3.11 4.33
CA LEU A 61 -0.66 -3.75 3.75
C LEU A 61 -0.46 -4.15 2.29
N CYS A 62 0.20 -3.31 1.48
CA CYS A 62 0.53 -3.66 0.10
C CYS A 62 1.45 -4.87 0.03
N LEU A 63 2.51 -4.89 0.84
CA LEU A 63 3.44 -6.03 0.91
C LEU A 63 2.73 -7.29 1.41
N PHE A 64 1.88 -7.16 2.43
CA PHE A 64 1.08 -8.27 2.94
C PHE A 64 0.16 -8.84 1.87
N ALA A 65 -0.54 -8.00 1.10
CA ALA A 65 -1.38 -8.43 -0.01
C ALA A 65 -0.58 -9.18 -1.09
N VAL A 66 0.62 -8.71 -1.42
CA VAL A 66 1.51 -9.39 -2.38
C VAL A 66 1.97 -10.75 -1.85
N VAL A 67 2.39 -10.84 -0.59
CA VAL A 67 2.77 -12.11 0.03
C VAL A 67 1.58 -13.08 0.08
N MET A 68 0.40 -12.58 0.42
CA MET A 68 -0.83 -13.36 0.43
C MET A 68 -1.14 -13.91 -0.97
N ARG A 69 -0.94 -13.12 -2.02
CA ARG A 69 -1.11 -13.56 -3.41
C ARG A 69 -0.19 -14.72 -3.78
N PHE A 70 1.09 -14.60 -3.47
CA PHE A 70 2.03 -15.70 -3.71
C PHE A 70 1.68 -16.94 -2.86
N GLY A 71 1.32 -16.75 -1.59
CA GLY A 71 0.91 -17.86 -0.72
C GLY A 71 -0.34 -18.58 -1.23
N LEU A 72 -1.36 -17.84 -1.67
CA LEU A 72 -2.57 -18.39 -2.26
C LEU A 72 -2.26 -19.15 -3.55
N MET A 73 -1.41 -18.59 -4.41
CA MET A 73 -1.00 -19.26 -5.66
C MET A 73 -0.21 -20.56 -5.42
N ILE A 74 0.61 -20.61 -4.37
CA ILE A 74 1.39 -21.81 -4.01
C ILE A 74 0.48 -22.91 -3.44
N ILE A 75 -0.43 -22.55 -2.54
CA ILE A 75 -1.33 -23.51 -1.88
C ILE A 75 -2.45 -23.96 -2.82
N PHE A 76 -2.95 -23.04 -3.63
CA PHE A 76 -4.04 -23.23 -4.59
C PHE A 76 -3.58 -22.79 -6.00
N PRO A 77 -2.92 -23.68 -6.76
CA PRO A 77 -2.36 -23.32 -8.08
C PRO A 77 -3.42 -22.99 -9.15
N VAL A 78 -4.66 -23.44 -8.96
CA VAL A 78 -5.82 -23.13 -9.83
C VAL A 78 -6.63 -21.96 -9.28
N TYR A 79 -6.06 -21.20 -8.34
CA TYR A 79 -6.65 -19.97 -7.82
C TYR A 79 -6.53 -18.85 -8.86
N THR A 80 -7.24 -19.03 -9.96
CA THR A 80 -7.33 -18.13 -11.10
C THR A 80 -8.79 -17.73 -11.21
N LEU A 81 -9.10 -16.52 -10.78
CA LEU A 81 -10.33 -15.81 -11.13
C LEU A 81 -10.04 -14.84 -12.26
#